data_AF-A0A1F9BBR2-F1
#
_entry.id   AF-A0A1F9BBR2-F1
#
_cell.length_a   1.000
_cell.length_b   1.000
_cell.length_c   1.000
_cell.angle_alpha   90.00
_cell.angle_beta   90.00
_cell.angle_gamma   90.00
#
_symmetry.space_group_name_H-M   'P 1'
#
loop_
_entity.id
_entity.type
_entity.pdbx_description
1 polymer ?
#
loop_
_entity_poly.entity_id
_entity_poly.type
_entity_poly.pdbx_seq_one_letter_code
_entity_poly.pdbx_strand_id
1 'polypeptide(L)'
;MKSTIAKAIQLKYQLVALFWSNDKLEGAMQFQKGKWGCVMWLAAHAAKGKIAVADIKTFGCFGGGVGLSFGNQYKNFPGGQDGFCHFLSAGNAAREGGPELAENIIIHLCDQ
;
A
#
# COMPACT_ATOMS: atom_id res chain seq x y z
N MET A 1 -10.99 -29.70 9.00
CA MET A 1 -10.11 -29.53 10.20
C MET A 1 -10.53 -28.28 10.96
N LYS A 2 -10.69 -28.32 12.29
CA LYS A 2 -11.00 -27.13 13.12
C LYS A 2 -9.69 -26.60 13.73
N SER A 3 -9.29 -25.36 13.42
CA SER A 3 -8.03 -24.76 13.91
C SER A 3 -8.10 -24.45 15.42
N THR A 4 -7.21 -25.04 16.22
CA THR A 4 -7.06 -24.74 17.66
C THR A 4 -6.63 -23.30 17.89
N ILE A 5 -5.73 -22.79 17.04
CA ILE A 5 -5.26 -21.41 17.09
C ILE A 5 -6.42 -20.43 16.86
N ALA A 6 -7.26 -20.67 15.85
CA ALA A 6 -8.41 -19.80 15.58
C ALA A 6 -9.40 -19.76 16.75
N LYS A 7 -9.62 -20.90 17.43
CA LYS A 7 -10.46 -20.96 18.63
C LYS A 7 -9.89 -20.19 19.82
N ALA A 8 -8.57 -20.22 19.99
CA ALA A 8 -7.91 -19.53 21.10
C ALA A 8 -7.86 -18.01 20.91
N ILE A 9 -7.60 -17.53 19.69
CA ILE A 9 -7.44 -16.09 19.41
C ILE A 9 -8.80 -15.38 19.25
N GLN A 10 -9.87 -16.12 18.90
CA GLN A 10 -11.23 -15.58 18.75
C GLN A 10 -11.31 -14.34 17.84
N LEU A 11 -10.59 -14.38 16.72
CA LEU A 11 -10.56 -13.26 15.78
C LEU A 11 -11.93 -13.01 15.15
N LYS A 12 -12.33 -11.75 15.08
CA LYS A 12 -13.54 -11.30 14.36
C LYS A 12 -13.51 -11.66 12.87
N TYR A 13 -12.33 -11.72 12.28
CA TYR A 13 -12.10 -12.07 10.88
C TYR A 13 -11.25 -13.35 10.79
N GLN A 14 -11.43 -14.10 9.71
CA GLN A 14 -10.55 -15.22 9.40
C GLN A 14 -9.13 -14.70 9.11
N LEU A 15 -8.14 -15.54 9.37
CA LEU A 15 -6.74 -15.24 9.05
C LEU A 15 -6.60 -14.99 7.54
N VAL A 16 -5.97 -13.88 7.19
CA VAL A 16 -5.58 -13.59 5.80
C VAL A 16 -4.27 -14.31 5.52
N ALA A 17 -4.30 -15.25 4.58
CA ALA A 17 -3.09 -15.90 4.09
C ALA A 17 -2.41 -15.03 3.02
N LEU A 18 -1.09 -14.89 3.12
CA LEU A 18 -0.26 -14.27 2.08
C LEU A 18 0.48 -15.38 1.33
N PHE A 19 0.50 -15.33 0.00
CA PHE A 19 1.25 -16.24 -0.85
C PHE A 19 1.88 -15.47 -2.01
N TRP A 20 2.99 -16.00 -2.51
CA TRP A 20 3.69 -15.47 -3.68
C TRP A 20 3.29 -16.30 -4.90
N SER A 21 3.01 -15.63 -6.01
CA SER A 21 2.64 -16.25 -7.28
C SER A 21 3.18 -15.38 -8.41
N ASN A 22 3.56 -16.02 -9.52
CA ASN A 22 3.87 -15.32 -10.77
C ASN A 22 2.60 -14.95 -11.55
N ASP A 23 1.50 -15.66 -11.26
CA ASP A 23 0.23 -15.49 -11.95
C ASP A 23 -0.76 -14.70 -11.10
N LYS A 24 -1.41 -13.74 -11.75
CA LYS A 24 -2.55 -13.03 -11.19
C LYS A 24 -3.81 -13.87 -11.35
N LEU A 25 -4.55 -14.04 -10.24
CA LEU A 25 -5.86 -14.69 -10.25
C LEU A 25 -6.92 -13.79 -10.89
N GLU A 26 -7.79 -14.37 -11.71
CA GLU A 26 -8.91 -13.66 -12.33
C GLU A 26 -9.87 -13.12 -11.26
N GLY A 27 -10.39 -11.91 -11.47
CA GLY A 27 -11.28 -11.25 -10.52
C GLY A 27 -10.62 -10.76 -9.23
N ALA A 28 -9.30 -10.94 -9.05
CA ALA A 28 -8.58 -10.44 -7.89
C ALA A 28 -8.57 -8.91 -7.84
N MET A 29 -8.80 -8.38 -6.65
CA MET A 29 -8.73 -6.95 -6.38
C MET A 29 -7.27 -6.48 -6.43
N GLN A 30 -7.00 -5.47 -7.26
CA GLN A 30 -5.66 -4.90 -7.43
C GLN A 30 -5.82 -3.42 -7.75
N PHE A 31 -4.89 -2.59 -7.26
CA PHE A 31 -4.82 -1.21 -7.74
C PHE A 31 -4.40 -1.18 -9.21
N GLN A 32 -4.78 -0.11 -9.91
CA GLN A 32 -4.20 0.17 -11.22
C GLN A 32 -2.79 0.73 -11.04
N LYS A 33 -1.92 0.51 -12.03
CA LYS A 33 -0.57 1.08 -12.03
C LYS A 33 -0.63 2.60 -11.90
N GLY A 34 0.17 3.16 -11.00
CA GLY A 34 0.26 4.61 -10.78
C GLY A 34 -0.92 5.21 -10.00
N LYS A 35 -1.98 4.44 -9.73
CA LYS A 35 -3.08 4.91 -8.88
C LYS A 35 -2.73 4.75 -7.41
N TRP A 36 -3.12 5.74 -6.63
CA TRP A 36 -2.97 5.69 -5.19
C TRP A 36 -3.88 4.67 -4.54
N GLY A 37 -3.40 4.09 -3.45
CA GLY A 37 -4.24 3.34 -2.55
C GLY A 37 -3.46 2.86 -1.34
N CYS A 38 -4.15 2.76 -0.21
CA CYS A 38 -3.57 2.13 0.98
C CYS A 38 -3.68 0.61 0.85
N VAL A 39 -2.57 -0.11 0.99
CA VAL A 39 -2.55 -1.58 1.02
C VAL A 39 -3.49 -2.16 2.10
N MET A 40 -3.79 -1.42 3.16
CA MET A 40 -4.78 -1.83 4.15
C MET A 40 -6.18 -2.00 3.57
N TRP A 41 -6.52 -1.29 2.48
CA TRP A 41 -7.77 -1.51 1.77
C TRP A 41 -7.82 -2.90 1.12
N LEU A 42 -6.73 -3.32 0.48
CA LEU A 42 -6.58 -4.69 -0.06
C LEU A 42 -6.67 -5.72 1.07
N ALA A 43 -5.95 -5.50 2.18
CA ALA A 43 -5.98 -6.38 3.34
C ALA A 43 -7.38 -6.49 3.98
N ALA A 44 -8.13 -5.38 4.06
CA ALA A 44 -9.48 -5.38 4.60
C ALA A 44 -10.47 -6.18 3.72
N HIS A 45 -10.33 -6.12 2.39
CA HIS A 45 -11.13 -6.97 1.48
C HIS A 45 -10.70 -8.43 1.54
N ALA A 46 -9.40 -8.70 1.71
CA ALA A 46 -8.90 -10.05 1.94
C ALA A 46 -9.47 -10.67 3.22
N ALA A 47 -9.52 -9.91 4.31
CA ALA A 47 -10.14 -10.32 5.57
C ALA A 47 -11.66 -10.56 5.46
N LYS A 48 -12.31 -9.96 4.44
CA LYS A 48 -13.73 -10.17 4.10
C LYS A 48 -13.95 -11.29 3.08
N GLY A 49 -12.92 -12.08 2.77
CA GLY A 49 -13.00 -13.26 1.91
C GLY A 49 -12.82 -13.00 0.42
N LYS A 50 -12.42 -11.79 0.01
CA LYS A 50 -12.04 -11.53 -1.38
C LYS A 50 -10.57 -11.85 -1.62
N ILE A 51 -10.19 -12.14 -2.85
CA ILE A 51 -8.77 -12.24 -3.23
C ILE A 51 -8.28 -10.83 -3.57
N ALA A 52 -7.17 -10.43 -2.95
CA ALA A 52 -6.49 -9.19 -3.25
C ALA A 52 -5.03 -9.47 -3.60
N VAL A 53 -4.50 -8.78 -4.60
CA VAL A 53 -3.13 -8.94 -5.09
C VAL A 53 -2.47 -7.57 -5.22
N ALA A 54 -1.14 -7.56 -5.09
CA ALA A 54 -0.31 -6.40 -5.37
C ALA A 54 1.01 -6.88 -5.97
N ASP A 55 1.57 -6.07 -6.86
CA ASP A 55 2.91 -6.28 -7.43
C ASP A 55 3.72 -4.98 -7.38
N ILE A 56 4.97 -5.05 -7.85
CA ILE A 56 5.90 -3.91 -7.86
C ILE A 56 5.42 -2.70 -8.67
N LYS A 57 4.40 -2.86 -9.53
CA LYS A 57 3.79 -1.78 -10.34
C LYS A 57 2.46 -1.30 -9.76
N THR A 58 1.84 -2.04 -8.83
CA THR A 58 0.47 -1.77 -8.34
C THR A 58 0.34 -1.76 -6.81
N PHE A 59 1.39 -1.40 -6.08
CA PHE A 59 1.38 -1.40 -4.61
C PHE A 59 0.62 -0.23 -3.96
N GLY A 60 0.05 0.68 -4.78
CA GLY A 60 -0.81 1.79 -4.34
C GLY A 60 -0.03 3.01 -3.83
N CYS A 61 0.70 2.89 -2.72
CA CYS A 61 1.48 4.00 -2.16
C CYS A 61 2.90 3.56 -1.78
N PHE A 62 3.84 4.50 -1.68
CA PHE A 62 5.25 4.19 -1.35
C PHE A 62 5.39 3.36 -0.07
N GLY A 63 4.64 3.71 0.99
CA GLY A 63 4.60 2.93 2.23
C GLY A 63 4.05 1.51 2.03
N GLY A 64 3.05 1.35 1.15
CA GLY A 64 2.53 0.03 0.75
C GLY A 64 3.58 -0.80 0.03
N GLY A 65 4.35 -0.21 -0.88
CA GLY A 65 5.42 -0.91 -1.58
C GLY A 65 6.55 -1.37 -0.65
N VAL A 66 6.92 -0.56 0.35
CA VAL A 66 7.86 -0.96 1.41
C VAL A 66 7.26 -2.04 2.30
N GLY A 67 6.02 -1.86 2.77
CA GLY A 67 5.34 -2.82 3.65
C GLY A 67 5.09 -4.19 3.00
N LEU A 68 4.95 -4.23 1.68
CA LEU A 68 4.83 -5.46 0.87
C LEU A 68 6.19 -6.04 0.43
N SER A 69 7.31 -5.49 0.90
CA SER A 69 8.66 -5.97 0.59
C SER A 69 9.11 -5.81 -0.87
N PHE A 70 8.58 -4.83 -1.61
CA PHE A 70 9.06 -4.48 -2.96
C PHE A 70 10.29 -3.55 -2.94
N GLY A 71 11.08 -3.59 -1.87
CA GLY A 71 12.26 -2.74 -1.66
C GLY A 71 11.94 -1.35 -1.11
N ASN A 72 12.98 -0.50 -1.00
CA ASN A 72 12.84 0.86 -0.48
C ASN A 72 12.21 1.79 -1.53
N GLN A 73 10.87 1.86 -1.51
CA GLN A 73 10.08 2.70 -2.41
C GLN A 73 10.09 4.19 -2.01
N TYR A 74 10.59 4.57 -0.84
CA TYR A 74 10.71 5.99 -0.46
C TYR A 74 11.71 6.76 -1.33
N LYS A 75 12.63 6.06 -2.00
CA LYS A 75 13.50 6.65 -3.03
C LYS A 75 12.71 7.24 -4.20
N ASN A 76 11.51 6.71 -4.46
CA ASN A 76 10.64 7.14 -5.55
C ASN A 76 9.63 8.21 -5.11
N PHE A 77 9.65 8.62 -3.83
CA PHE A 77 8.82 9.72 -3.36
C PHE A 77 9.27 11.04 -4.02
N PRO A 78 8.36 11.97 -4.35
CA PRO A 78 8.75 13.30 -4.81
C PRO A 78 9.71 13.99 -3.83
N GLY A 79 10.91 14.35 -4.29
CA GLY A 79 12.00 14.85 -3.43
C GLY A 79 12.81 13.76 -2.72
N GLY A 80 12.68 12.50 -3.15
CA GLY A 80 13.43 11.35 -2.65
C GLY A 80 13.11 10.98 -1.21
N GLN A 81 13.99 10.17 -0.62
CA GLN A 81 13.84 9.72 0.76
C GLN A 81 13.90 10.88 1.76
N ASP A 82 14.75 11.88 1.53
CA ASP A 82 14.83 13.07 2.37
C ASP A 82 13.53 13.89 2.32
N GLY A 83 12.93 14.00 1.12
CA GLY A 83 11.62 14.61 0.96
C GLY A 83 10.52 13.87 1.72
N PHE A 84 10.56 12.54 1.74
CA PHE A 84 9.64 11.72 2.52
C PHE A 84 9.82 11.94 4.03
N CYS A 85 11.07 11.96 4.52
CA CYS A 85 11.38 12.24 5.92
C CYS A 85 10.89 13.63 6.34
N HIS A 86 11.12 14.67 5.52
CA HIS A 86 10.63 16.01 5.79
C HIS A 86 9.10 16.05 5.85
N PHE A 87 8.43 15.43 4.86
CA PHE A 87 6.97 15.35 4.82
C PHE A 87 6.39 14.75 6.12
N LEU A 88 6.95 13.65 6.63
CA LEU A 88 6.50 13.05 7.88
C LEU A 88 6.82 13.89 9.12
N SER A 89 7.93 14.65 9.10
CA SER A 89 8.37 15.43 10.26
C SER A 89 7.65 16.76 10.41
N ALA A 90 7.47 17.50 9.31
CA ALA A 90 7.00 18.88 9.32
C ALA A 90 5.92 19.18 8.27
N GLY A 91 5.52 18.19 7.47
CA GLY A 91 4.72 18.42 6.27
C GLY A 91 5.51 19.15 5.17
N ASN A 92 4.82 19.55 4.10
CA ASN A 92 5.45 20.27 2.98
C ASN A 92 5.06 21.75 2.90
N ALA A 93 4.05 22.21 3.65
CA ALA A 93 3.46 23.54 3.46
C ALA A 93 4.46 24.70 3.65
N ALA A 94 5.41 24.56 4.58
CA ALA A 94 6.42 25.59 4.88
C ALA A 94 7.78 25.32 4.20
N ARG A 95 7.90 24.27 3.39
CA ARG A 95 9.15 23.91 2.71
C ARG A 95 9.30 24.75 1.44
N GLU A 96 10.52 25.22 1.17
CA GLU A 96 10.85 25.79 -0.15
C GLU A 96 10.64 24.72 -1.25
N GLY A 97 9.84 25.05 -2.27
CA GLY A 97 9.39 24.08 -3.28
C GLY A 97 8.36 23.05 -2.77
N GLY A 98 7.81 23.28 -1.58
CA GLY A 98 6.85 22.40 -0.91
C GLY A 98 5.51 22.26 -1.61
N PRO A 99 4.87 23.34 -2.09
CA PRO A 99 3.64 23.27 -2.88
C PRO A 99 3.80 22.42 -4.17
N GLU A 100 4.86 22.65 -4.94
CA GLU A 100 5.17 21.92 -6.17
C GLU A 100 5.44 20.45 -5.89
N LEU A 101 6.15 20.15 -4.80
CA LEU A 101 6.38 18.79 -4.35
C LEU A 101 5.06 18.13 -3.92
N ALA A 102 4.17 18.85 -3.25
CA ALA A 102 2.86 18.36 -2.85
C ALA A 102 1.96 18.04 -4.06
N GLU A 103 1.98 18.84 -5.11
CA GLU A 103 1.27 18.54 -6.37
C GLU A 103 1.74 17.22 -6.99
N ASN A 104 3.06 16.98 -7.00
CA ASN A 104 3.63 15.73 -7.50
C ASN A 104 3.24 14.50 -6.64
N ILE A 105 3.00 14.70 -5.35
CA ILE A 105 2.41 13.68 -4.48
C ILE A 105 0.92 13.53 -4.79
N ILE A 106 0.18 14.63 -5.01
CA ILE A 106 -1.28 14.63 -5.26
C ILE A 106 -1.64 13.94 -6.59
N ILE A 107 -0.84 14.12 -7.64
CA ILE A 107 -0.97 13.37 -8.91
C ILE A 107 -0.85 11.86 -8.65
N HIS A 108 -0.08 11.45 -7.64
CA HIS A 108 0.00 10.07 -7.18
C HIS A 108 -1.03 9.70 -6.11
N LEU A 109 -1.87 10.64 -5.60
CA LEU A 109 -2.87 10.44 -4.53
C LEU A 109 -4.31 10.44 -5.04
N CYS A 110 -4.62 11.25 -6.06
CA CYS A 110 -5.99 11.65 -6.38
C CYS A 110 -6.23 11.86 -7.88
N ASP A 111 -5.52 11.16 -8.78
CA ASP A 111 -6.00 11.10 -10.15
C ASP A 111 -7.39 10.48 -10.18
N GLN A 112 -8.35 11.33 -10.56
CA GLN A 112 -9.79 11.14 -10.73
C GLN A 112 -10.15 9.86 -11.51
#